data_AF-A0A0F9PNI1-F1
#
_entry.id   AF-A0A0F9PNI1-F1
#
_cell.length_a   1.000
_cell.length_b   1.000
_cell.length_c   1.000
_cell.angle_alpha   90.00
_cell.angle_beta   90.00
_cell.angle_gamma   90.00
#
_symmetry.space_group_name_H-M   'P 1'
#
loop_
_entity.id
_entity.type
_entity.pdbx_description
1 polymer ?
#
loop_
_entity_poly.entity_id
_entity_poly.type
_entity_poly.pdbx_seq_one_letter_code
_entity_poly.pdbx_strand_id
1 'polypeptide(L)'
;MRYPIKSRSIQELEKLTTPQAVAAGQSEVVPYVLYDTQLYTSALSTNLTYFQAVQGDKTLGNMQAGGQLVADRYLEIWGINIDPLIDDTSTGAGRVGAWADMNDLMWVGRPTFTFTMDDKRIGPFPCSYFHASGGITGFGYNQEITTAGIVAPVSEEYANWGVFDGGFWVGGSVIIPPQSGFMVEIDWNAAITLAGGNPQIRVNLVGALHRNVL
;
A
#
# COMPACT_ATOMS: atom_id res chain seq x y z
N MET A 1 -9.19 23.14 -8.28
CA MET A 1 -7.85 23.31 -7.68
C MET A 1 -7.90 22.62 -6.31
N ARG A 2 -7.30 21.43 -6.16
CA ARG A 2 -7.56 20.50 -5.03
C ARG A 2 -6.94 20.96 -3.68
N TYR A 3 -6.12 22.03 -3.70
CA TYR A 3 -5.51 22.63 -2.51
C TYR A 3 -5.56 24.17 -2.60
N PRO A 4 -6.37 24.86 -1.77
CA PRO A 4 -6.43 26.33 -1.80
C PRO A 4 -5.14 26.94 -1.23
N ILE A 5 -4.54 27.87 -1.98
CA ILE A 5 -3.41 28.68 -1.50
C ILE A 5 -3.96 29.73 -0.56
N LYS A 6 -3.66 29.62 0.74
CA LYS A 6 -4.03 30.60 1.78
C LYS A 6 -2.81 31.43 2.14
N SER A 7 -2.96 32.76 2.11
CA SER A 7 -2.03 33.68 2.78
C SER A 7 -2.11 33.46 4.29
N ARG A 8 -0.96 33.39 4.96
CA ARG A 8 -0.85 33.27 6.42
C ARG A 8 0.04 34.39 6.95
N SER A 9 -0.29 34.91 8.12
CA SER A 9 0.54 35.85 8.87
C SER A 9 1.79 35.17 9.42
N ILE A 10 2.82 35.96 9.74
CA ILE A 10 4.07 35.44 10.36
C ILE A 10 3.75 34.70 11.67
N GLN A 11 2.83 35.20 12.49
CA GLN A 11 2.42 34.55 13.74
C GLN A 11 1.70 33.21 13.51
N GLU A 12 0.91 33.08 12.45
CA GLU A 12 0.31 31.79 12.07
C GLU A 12 1.36 30.80 11.57
N LEU A 13 2.35 31.27 10.82
CA LEU A 13 3.47 30.44 10.39
C LEU A 13 4.29 29.97 11.59
N GLU A 14 4.65 30.87 12.51
CA GLU A 14 5.39 30.54 13.74
C GLU A 14 4.64 29.53 14.61
N LYS A 15 3.31 29.63 14.72
CA LYS A 15 2.48 28.64 15.41
C LYS A 15 2.45 27.28 14.72
N LEU A 16 2.46 27.27 13.39
CA LEU A 16 2.47 26.03 12.59
C LEU A 16 3.84 25.35 12.55
N THR A 17 4.92 26.11 12.74
CA THR A 17 6.30 25.60 12.69
C THR A 17 6.89 25.28 14.06
N THR A 18 6.34 25.86 15.13
CA THR A 18 6.81 25.62 16.49
C THR A 18 5.93 24.58 17.13
N PRO A 19 6.47 23.41 17.52
CA PRO A 19 5.72 22.41 18.26
C PRO A 19 5.06 23.09 19.48
N GLN A 20 3.74 23.23 19.47
CA GLN A 20 3.02 23.91 20.55
C GLN A 20 2.83 22.90 21.68
N ALA A 21 3.26 23.24 22.89
CA ALA A 21 2.80 22.54 24.08
C ALA A 21 1.27 22.66 24.12
N VAL A 22 0.58 21.57 23.87
CA VAL A 22 -0.88 21.62 23.72
C VAL A 22 -1.49 21.70 25.11
N ALA A 23 -2.03 22.87 25.45
CA ALA A 23 -2.70 23.08 26.73
C ALA A 23 -3.87 22.08 26.86
N ALA A 24 -4.05 21.55 28.08
CA ALA A 24 -5.14 20.63 28.44
C ALA A 24 -5.10 19.21 27.81
N GLY A 25 -3.92 18.65 27.52
CA GLY A 25 -3.77 17.23 27.14
C GLY A 25 -4.21 16.90 25.71
N GLN A 26 -4.25 17.91 24.84
CA GLN A 26 -4.49 17.74 23.41
C GLN A 26 -3.20 17.22 22.74
N SER A 27 -3.31 16.50 21.62
CA SER A 27 -2.15 15.98 20.87
C SER A 27 -1.89 16.83 19.62
N GLU A 28 -0.62 16.97 19.22
CA GLU A 28 -0.30 17.46 17.88
C GLU A 28 -0.68 16.39 16.87
N VAL A 29 -1.33 16.79 15.78
CA VAL A 29 -1.75 15.88 14.70
C VAL A 29 -0.97 16.21 13.44
N VAL A 30 -0.24 15.22 12.92
CA VAL A 30 0.51 15.35 11.66
C VAL A 30 0.06 14.29 10.66
N PRO A 31 -0.06 14.62 9.37
CA PRO A 31 -0.23 13.60 8.33
C PRO A 31 0.94 12.61 8.39
N TYR A 32 0.63 11.32 8.38
CA TYR A 32 1.64 10.29 8.53
C TYR A 32 1.34 9.06 7.67
N VAL A 33 2.41 8.41 7.24
CA VAL A 33 2.35 7.13 6.53
C VAL A 33 3.27 6.19 7.27
N LEU A 34 2.69 5.17 7.90
CA LEU A 34 3.46 4.05 8.44
C LEU A 34 3.59 3.00 7.34
N TYR A 35 4.80 2.60 6.98
CA TYR A 35 5.01 1.63 5.91
C TYR A 35 6.01 0.55 6.29
N ASP A 36 5.81 -0.62 5.69
CA ASP A 36 6.69 -1.77 5.77
C ASP A 36 6.67 -2.51 4.43
N THR A 37 7.81 -3.09 4.06
CA THR A 37 8.05 -3.73 2.77
C THR A 37 8.63 -5.11 2.99
N GLN A 38 8.02 -6.12 2.39
CA GLN A 38 8.47 -7.52 2.50
C GLN A 38 8.75 -8.09 1.11
N LEU A 39 9.67 -9.04 1.01
CA LEU A 39 9.99 -9.72 -0.24
C LEU A 39 8.99 -10.86 -0.49
N TYR A 40 8.27 -10.80 -1.61
CA TYR A 40 7.53 -11.94 -2.11
C TYR A 40 8.49 -12.85 -2.87
N THR A 41 8.67 -14.08 -2.40
CA THR A 41 9.52 -15.06 -3.07
C THR A 41 8.69 -15.89 -4.03
N SER A 42 8.93 -15.68 -5.33
CA SER A 42 8.28 -16.39 -6.43
C SER A 42 8.29 -17.91 -6.20
N ALA A 43 7.15 -18.55 -6.46
CA ALA A 43 6.88 -19.97 -6.26
C ALA A 43 7.00 -20.50 -4.81
N LEU A 44 7.27 -19.65 -3.81
CA LEU A 44 7.42 -20.05 -2.40
C LEU A 44 6.48 -19.32 -1.45
N SER A 45 6.32 -18.00 -1.59
CA SER A 45 5.55 -17.18 -0.65
C SER A 45 4.04 -17.41 -0.82
N THR A 46 3.39 -17.84 0.25
CA THR A 46 1.92 -17.89 0.37
C THR A 46 1.37 -16.89 1.39
N ASN A 47 2.21 -16.36 2.26
CA ASN A 47 1.86 -15.37 3.27
C ASN A 47 3.02 -14.38 3.43
N LEU A 48 2.69 -13.11 3.69
CA LEU A 48 3.62 -12.08 4.16
C LEU A 48 3.01 -11.37 5.37
N THR A 49 3.77 -11.27 6.45
CA THR A 49 3.41 -10.50 7.65
C THR A 49 4.21 -9.21 7.73
N TYR A 50 3.51 -8.12 7.98
CA TYR A 50 4.04 -6.76 8.03
C TYR A 50 4.00 -6.21 9.45
N PHE A 51 4.84 -5.22 9.71
CA PHE A 51 4.92 -4.46 10.95
C PHE A 51 5.31 -5.31 12.18
N GLN A 52 5.90 -6.48 12.00
CA GLN A 52 6.37 -7.32 13.12
C GLN A 52 7.86 -7.11 13.44
N ALA A 53 8.65 -6.69 12.46
CA ALA A 53 10.08 -6.45 12.60
C ALA A 53 10.46 -5.03 12.18
N VAL A 54 11.49 -4.47 12.82
CA VAL A 54 12.05 -3.18 12.41
C VAL A 54 12.97 -3.39 11.22
N GLN A 55 12.67 -2.72 10.11
CA GLN A 55 13.53 -2.71 8.94
C GLN A 55 14.85 -1.97 9.25
N GLY A 56 15.97 -2.62 8.93
CA GLY A 56 17.31 -2.03 9.04
C GLY A 56 17.51 -0.91 8.02
N ASP A 57 17.04 -1.13 6.79
CA ASP A 57 16.96 -0.11 5.76
C ASP A 57 15.67 0.71 5.91
N LYS A 58 15.80 2.00 6.21
CA LYS A 58 14.66 2.90 6.42
C LYS A 58 13.91 3.26 5.14
N THR A 59 14.43 2.90 3.96
CA THR A 59 13.67 3.00 2.71
C THR A 59 12.61 1.91 2.58
N LEU A 60 12.72 0.81 3.34
CA LEU A 60 11.81 -0.34 3.30
C LEU A 60 10.77 -0.33 4.43
N GLY A 61 11.04 0.37 5.54
CA GLY A 61 10.06 0.57 6.58
C GLY A 61 10.48 1.64 7.58
N ASN A 62 9.50 2.28 8.22
CA ASN A 62 9.74 3.38 9.17
C ASN A 62 9.32 3.08 10.61
N MET A 63 9.04 1.82 10.94
CA MET A 63 8.80 1.41 12.32
C MET A 63 10.03 1.64 13.21
N GLN A 64 9.75 2.04 14.45
CA GLN A 64 10.75 2.22 15.50
C GLN A 64 10.84 0.99 16.43
N ALA A 65 9.75 0.24 16.57
CA ALA A 65 9.66 -1.02 17.29
C ALA A 65 8.79 -2.01 16.50
N GLY A 66 9.08 -3.31 16.62
CA GLY A 66 8.29 -4.37 16.00
C GLY A 66 6.94 -4.53 16.68
N GLY A 67 5.86 -4.63 15.90
CA GLY A 67 4.51 -4.97 16.36
C GLY A 67 3.76 -3.87 17.10
N GLN A 68 4.36 -2.70 17.32
CA GLN A 68 3.77 -1.66 18.17
C GLN A 68 4.27 -0.25 17.85
N LEU A 69 3.44 0.74 18.13
CA LEU A 69 3.86 2.14 18.12
C LEU A 69 4.64 2.49 19.39
N VAL A 70 5.51 3.49 19.29
CA VAL A 70 6.21 4.07 20.45
C VAL A 70 5.19 4.70 21.40
N ALA A 71 5.55 4.78 22.68
CA ALA A 71 4.77 5.50 23.68
C ALA A 71 4.34 6.89 23.20
N ASP A 72 3.17 7.33 23.67
CA ASP A 72 2.58 8.65 23.38
C ASP A 72 2.22 8.92 21.90
N ARG A 73 2.07 7.86 21.08
CA ARG A 73 1.65 7.97 19.68
C ARG A 73 0.42 7.13 19.37
N TYR A 74 -0.60 7.76 18.80
CA TYR A 74 -1.76 7.09 18.23
C TYR A 74 -1.76 7.29 16.72
N LEU A 75 -1.93 6.21 15.95
CA LEU A 75 -2.09 6.32 14.50
C LEU A 75 -3.55 6.08 14.15
N GLU A 76 -4.24 7.14 13.74
CA GLU A 76 -5.55 7.06 13.12
C GLU A 76 -5.36 6.71 11.64
N ILE A 77 -5.85 5.54 11.25
CA ILE A 77 -5.73 5.05 9.87
C ILE A 77 -6.92 5.58 9.08
N TRP A 78 -6.64 6.20 7.95
CA TRP A 78 -7.62 6.66 6.99
C TRP A 78 -7.73 5.71 5.81
N GLY A 79 -6.58 5.24 5.31
CA GLY A 79 -6.49 4.28 4.23
C GLY A 79 -5.37 3.27 4.46
N ILE A 80 -5.57 2.07 3.96
CA ILE A 80 -4.55 1.03 3.85
C ILE A 80 -4.22 0.89 2.36
N ASN A 81 -2.93 0.85 2.00
CA ASN A 81 -2.48 0.74 0.61
C ASN A 81 -1.54 -0.47 0.48
N ILE A 82 -1.61 -1.18 -0.65
CA ILE A 82 -0.74 -2.32 -0.95
C ILE A 82 -0.15 -2.09 -2.34
N ASP A 83 1.16 -1.94 -2.41
CA ASP A 83 1.89 -1.63 -3.64
C ASP A 83 2.93 -2.71 -3.94
N PRO A 84 2.71 -3.59 -4.94
CA PRO A 84 3.76 -4.44 -5.46
C PRO A 84 4.77 -3.59 -6.25
N LEU A 85 6.03 -3.64 -5.84
CA LEU A 85 7.15 -2.93 -6.45
C LEU A 85 7.79 -3.86 -7.49
N ILE A 86 7.29 -3.77 -8.72
CA ILE A 86 7.76 -4.57 -9.85
C ILE A 86 8.56 -3.66 -10.78
N ASP A 87 9.82 -4.02 -11.03
CA ASP A 87 10.69 -3.29 -11.95
C ASP A 87 10.26 -3.49 -13.41
N ASP A 88 10.43 -2.47 -14.24
CA ASP A 88 10.22 -2.57 -15.69
C ASP A 88 11.38 -3.36 -16.32
N THR A 89 11.25 -4.68 -16.43
CA THR A 89 12.24 -5.54 -17.08
C THR A 89 12.13 -5.44 -18.61
N SER A 90 12.48 -4.29 -19.17
CA SER A 90 12.55 -4.08 -20.63
C SER A 90 14.02 -3.98 -21.08
N THR A 91 14.65 -5.13 -21.34
CA THR A 91 15.90 -5.21 -22.12
C THR A 91 15.68 -5.82 -23.50
N GLY A 92 14.63 -5.39 -24.20
CA GLY A 92 14.34 -5.77 -25.58
C GLY A 92 12.91 -5.44 -26.00
N ALA A 93 12.66 -5.38 -27.31
CA ALA A 93 11.32 -5.15 -27.87
C ALA A 93 10.35 -6.29 -27.46
N GLY A 94 9.69 -6.10 -26.32
CA GLY A 94 8.73 -7.03 -25.73
C GLY A 94 8.68 -6.80 -24.22
N ARG A 95 7.58 -6.23 -23.72
CA ARG A 95 7.32 -5.98 -22.28
C ARG A 95 6.98 -7.30 -21.54
N VAL A 96 7.87 -8.29 -21.61
CA VAL A 96 7.66 -9.60 -20.99
C VAL A 96 8.12 -9.54 -19.54
N GLY A 97 7.29 -10.00 -18.59
CA GLY A 97 7.63 -10.10 -17.16
C GLY A 97 6.80 -9.17 -16.29
N ALA A 98 7.16 -7.88 -16.20
CA ALA A 98 6.64 -6.97 -15.18
C ALA A 98 5.10 -6.84 -15.08
N TRP A 99 4.42 -6.69 -16.23
CA TRP A 99 2.96 -6.48 -16.26
C TRP A 99 2.16 -7.77 -16.08
N ALA A 100 2.67 -8.87 -16.65
CA ALA A 100 2.09 -10.20 -16.46
C ALA A 100 2.25 -10.64 -15.00
N ASP A 101 3.39 -10.35 -14.37
CA ASP A 101 3.64 -10.64 -12.97
C ASP A 101 2.68 -9.90 -12.04
N MET A 102 2.36 -8.63 -12.33
CA MET A 102 1.33 -7.91 -11.57
C MET A 102 -0.04 -8.59 -11.69
N ASN A 103 -0.41 -9.01 -12.91
CA ASN A 103 -1.65 -9.75 -13.13
C ASN A 103 -1.65 -11.09 -12.39
N ASP A 104 -0.56 -11.85 -12.47
CA ASP A 104 -0.45 -13.16 -11.84
C ASP A 104 -0.47 -13.04 -10.32
N LEU A 105 0.23 -12.04 -9.77
CA LEU A 105 0.26 -11.78 -8.33
C LEU A 105 -1.11 -11.35 -7.79
N MET A 106 -1.86 -10.51 -8.51
CA MET A 106 -3.10 -9.90 -8.01
C MET A 106 -4.39 -10.62 -8.43
N TRP A 107 -4.46 -11.15 -9.66
CA TRP A 107 -5.66 -11.77 -10.22
C TRP A 107 -5.61 -13.29 -10.26
N VAL A 108 -4.45 -13.89 -10.47
CA VAL A 108 -4.29 -15.36 -10.40
C VAL A 108 -4.12 -15.79 -8.94
N GLY A 109 -3.23 -15.11 -8.20
CA GLY A 109 -2.98 -15.36 -6.78
C GLY A 109 -4.10 -14.88 -5.85
N ARG A 110 -4.94 -13.96 -6.32
CA ARG A 110 -6.12 -13.42 -5.61
C ARG A 110 -5.86 -13.12 -4.13
N PRO A 111 -4.80 -12.35 -3.80
CA PRO A 111 -4.42 -12.18 -2.41
C PRO A 111 -5.50 -11.44 -1.63
N THR A 112 -5.60 -11.77 -0.36
CA THR A 112 -6.39 -11.01 0.60
C THR A 112 -5.49 -10.45 1.67
N PHE A 113 -5.81 -9.26 2.17
CA PHE A 113 -5.15 -8.74 3.36
C PHE A 113 -6.08 -8.76 4.57
N THR A 114 -5.47 -8.88 5.74
CA THR A 114 -6.12 -8.78 7.05
C THR A 114 -5.31 -7.81 7.89
N PHE A 115 -5.98 -6.85 8.53
CA PHE A 115 -5.39 -6.05 9.59
C PHE A 115 -5.80 -6.65 10.94
N THR A 116 -4.83 -6.95 11.80
CA THR A 116 -5.07 -7.48 13.14
C THR A 116 -4.45 -6.55 14.17
N MET A 117 -5.22 -6.18 15.19
CA MET A 117 -4.75 -5.40 16.33
C MET A 117 -5.24 -6.07 17.60
N ASP A 118 -4.31 -6.57 18.39
CA ASP A 118 -4.54 -7.48 19.52
C ASP A 118 -5.47 -8.64 19.12
N ASP A 119 -6.71 -8.66 19.61
CA ASP A 119 -7.74 -9.66 19.31
C ASP A 119 -8.71 -9.25 18.18
N LYS A 120 -8.60 -8.01 17.70
CA LYS A 120 -9.49 -7.46 16.67
C LYS A 120 -8.95 -7.76 15.29
N ARG A 121 -9.71 -8.54 14.51
CA ARG A 121 -9.41 -8.84 13.11
C ARG A 121 -10.32 -8.05 12.17
N ILE A 122 -9.74 -7.32 11.24
CA ILE A 122 -10.41 -6.48 10.25
C ILE A 122 -10.07 -7.01 8.85
N GLY A 123 -11.06 -7.54 8.14
CA GLY A 123 -10.89 -8.31 6.90
C GLY A 123 -11.31 -9.78 7.06
N PRO A 124 -10.97 -10.66 6.10
CA PRO A 124 -10.09 -10.42 4.95
C PRO A 124 -10.76 -9.59 3.86
N PHE A 125 -9.96 -8.80 3.16
CA PHE A 125 -10.42 -8.03 2.00
C PHE A 125 -9.50 -8.31 0.80
N PRO A 126 -10.01 -8.33 -0.44
CA PRO A 126 -9.18 -8.57 -1.62
C PRO A 126 -8.16 -7.46 -1.87
N CYS A 127 -6.90 -7.84 -2.08
CA CYS A 127 -5.82 -6.91 -2.45
C CYS A 127 -5.99 -6.33 -3.87
N SER A 128 -6.85 -6.94 -4.71
CA SER A 128 -7.17 -6.42 -6.04
C SER A 128 -7.79 -5.02 -6.04
N TYR A 129 -8.31 -4.54 -4.91
CA TYR A 129 -8.83 -3.17 -4.75
C TYR A 129 -7.76 -2.10 -4.52
N PHE A 130 -6.50 -2.48 -4.26
CA PHE A 130 -5.45 -1.56 -3.77
C PHE A 130 -4.56 -1.01 -4.87
N HIS A 131 -4.62 -1.60 -6.06
CA HIS A 131 -3.85 -1.17 -7.21
C HIS A 131 -4.46 0.10 -7.83
N ALA A 132 -4.10 1.28 -7.30
CA ALA A 132 -4.47 2.58 -7.89
C ALA A 132 -3.31 3.58 -8.04
N SER A 133 -2.08 3.22 -7.65
CA SER A 133 -0.93 4.14 -7.64
C SER A 133 -0.03 4.06 -8.90
N GLY A 134 -0.35 3.22 -9.90
CA GLY A 134 0.58 2.94 -11.03
C GLY A 134 0.10 2.99 -12.51
N GLY A 135 -1.20 3.14 -12.83
CA GLY A 135 -1.75 3.26 -14.22
C GLY A 135 -1.83 1.94 -15.04
N ILE A 136 -2.55 1.74 -16.17
CA ILE A 136 -3.64 2.43 -16.93
C ILE A 136 -4.81 1.43 -17.18
N THR A 137 -6.05 1.94 -17.29
CA THR A 137 -7.24 1.32 -17.95
C THR A 137 -7.68 2.10 -19.19
N GLY A 138 -7.99 1.57 -20.39
CA GLY A 138 -8.00 0.23 -21.01
C GLY A 138 -8.34 0.30 -22.52
N PHE A 139 -8.57 -0.88 -23.16
CA PHE A 139 -9.18 -1.19 -24.48
C PHE A 139 -8.28 -1.55 -25.68
N GLY A 140 -8.69 -2.61 -26.40
CA GLY A 140 -7.85 -3.41 -27.27
C GLY A 140 -8.03 -3.26 -28.78
N TYR A 141 -7.12 -3.94 -29.48
CA TYR A 141 -7.27 -4.60 -30.77
C TYR A 141 -6.16 -5.66 -30.83
N ASN A 142 -6.51 -6.94 -30.89
CA ASN A 142 -5.56 -7.95 -31.34
C ASN A 142 -5.77 -8.17 -32.83
N GLN A 143 -4.75 -7.86 -33.64
CA GLN A 143 -4.52 -8.67 -34.82
C GLN A 143 -3.70 -9.87 -34.36
N GLU A 144 -4.33 -11.03 -34.23
CA GLU A 144 -3.55 -12.26 -34.37
C GLU A 144 -3.15 -12.37 -35.84
N ILE A 145 -1.90 -12.04 -36.15
CA ILE A 145 -1.33 -12.27 -37.49
C ILE A 145 -0.84 -13.71 -37.50
N THR A 146 -1.68 -14.61 -38.00
CA THR A 146 -1.19 -15.88 -38.52
C THR A 146 -0.62 -15.67 -39.92
N THR A 147 0.17 -16.61 -40.42
CA THR A 147 0.76 -16.58 -41.78
C THR A 147 -0.31 -16.52 -42.90
N ALA A 148 -1.59 -16.69 -42.57
CA ALA A 148 -2.73 -16.72 -43.50
C ALA A 148 -3.72 -15.53 -43.39
N GLY A 149 -3.51 -14.56 -42.49
CA GLY A 149 -4.39 -13.38 -42.31
C GLY A 149 -5.24 -13.39 -41.02
N ILE A 150 -6.03 -12.31 -40.81
CA ILE A 150 -6.77 -11.99 -39.56
C ILE A 150 -8.04 -12.86 -39.45
N VAL A 151 -8.21 -13.64 -38.36
CA VAL A 151 -9.28 -14.66 -38.25
C VAL A 151 -10.43 -14.32 -37.29
N ALA A 152 -10.24 -13.65 -36.15
CA ALA A 152 -11.36 -13.20 -35.30
C ALA A 152 -10.89 -12.24 -34.19
N PRO A 153 -11.76 -11.36 -33.65
CA PRO A 153 -11.44 -10.56 -32.48
C PRO A 153 -11.39 -11.42 -31.21
N VAL A 154 -10.24 -11.42 -30.54
CA VAL A 154 -10.11 -11.90 -29.16
C VAL A 154 -10.27 -10.68 -28.25
N SER A 155 -11.31 -10.67 -27.41
CA SER A 155 -11.47 -9.65 -26.37
C SER A 155 -10.63 -10.02 -25.15
N GLU A 156 -9.68 -9.19 -24.77
CA GLU A 156 -9.09 -9.22 -23.43
C GLU A 156 -9.27 -7.84 -22.78
N GLU A 157 -10.05 -7.82 -21.70
CA GLU A 157 -10.04 -6.79 -20.67
C GLU A 157 -9.04 -7.28 -19.60
N TYR A 158 -8.32 -6.47 -18.81
CA TYR A 158 -8.85 -5.48 -17.89
C TYR A 158 -7.78 -4.45 -17.52
N ALA A 159 -8.28 -3.30 -17.11
CA ALA A 159 -7.69 -2.64 -15.96
C ALA A 159 -8.84 -2.12 -15.12
N ASN A 160 -8.62 -2.10 -13.82
CA ASN A 160 -9.64 -1.69 -12.89
C ASN A 160 -9.21 -0.36 -12.27
N TRP A 161 -10.18 0.54 -12.26
CA TRP A 161 -10.15 1.71 -11.41
C TRP A 161 -10.01 1.23 -9.97
N GLY A 162 -8.79 1.28 -9.43
CA GLY A 162 -8.71 1.56 -8.01
C GLY A 162 -9.55 2.80 -7.73
N VAL A 163 -10.23 2.82 -6.60
CA VAL A 163 -10.98 4.00 -6.14
C VAL A 163 -10.03 5.21 -6.27
N PHE A 164 -10.50 6.31 -6.87
CA PHE A 164 -9.74 7.56 -6.86
C PHE A 164 -9.33 7.82 -5.40
N ASP A 165 -8.02 7.80 -5.14
CA ASP A 165 -7.39 7.69 -3.80
C ASP A 165 -7.12 6.23 -3.37
N GLY A 166 -6.24 5.53 -4.10
CA GLY A 166 -5.95 4.10 -3.98
C GLY A 166 -5.72 3.58 -2.57
N GLY A 167 -6.35 2.45 -2.27
CA GLY A 167 -6.33 1.80 -0.96
C GLY A 167 -7.72 1.39 -0.48
N PHE A 168 -7.77 0.68 0.64
CA PHE A 168 -9.01 0.42 1.37
C PHE A 168 -9.21 1.49 2.43
N TRP A 169 -10.23 2.32 2.18
CA TRP A 169 -10.58 3.43 3.04
C TRP A 169 -11.33 2.93 4.28
N VAL A 170 -10.76 3.21 5.45
CA VAL A 170 -11.39 2.96 6.76
C VAL A 170 -11.84 4.27 7.43
N GLY A 171 -11.46 5.43 6.89
CA GLY A 171 -12.01 6.72 7.29
C GLY A 171 -11.84 7.09 8.76
N GLY A 172 -10.75 6.67 9.38
CA GLY A 172 -10.47 6.94 10.80
C GLY A 172 -11.12 5.96 11.76
N SER A 173 -11.86 4.95 11.27
CA SER A 173 -12.52 3.95 12.15
C SER A 173 -11.53 3.02 12.85
N VAL A 174 -10.28 2.99 12.40
CA VAL A 174 -9.20 2.16 12.97
C VAL A 174 -8.14 3.08 13.55
N ILE A 175 -7.90 2.96 14.85
CA ILE A 175 -6.87 3.71 15.57
C ILE A 175 -5.95 2.70 16.24
N ILE A 176 -4.66 2.77 15.93
CA ILE A 176 -3.62 2.00 16.62
C ILE A 176 -3.19 2.81 17.85
N PRO A 177 -3.39 2.29 19.07
CA PRO A 177 -2.90 2.95 20.27
C PRO A 177 -1.41 2.69 20.51
N PRO A 178 -0.75 3.49 21.36
CA PRO A 178 0.62 3.24 21.77
C PRO A 178 0.76 1.84 22.36
N GLN A 179 1.86 1.14 22.06
CA GLN A 179 2.22 -0.13 22.69
C GLN A 179 1.18 -1.27 22.56
N SER A 180 0.22 -1.16 21.62
CA SER A 180 -0.70 -2.25 21.27
C SER A 180 -0.14 -3.04 20.11
N GLY A 181 -0.33 -4.36 20.16
CA GLY A 181 0.14 -5.29 19.15
C GLY A 181 -0.67 -5.13 17.87
N PHE A 182 -0.03 -4.91 16.73
CA PHE A 182 -0.71 -4.92 15.44
C PHE A 182 0.13 -5.53 14.32
N MET A 183 -0.55 -6.00 13.28
CA MET A 183 0.05 -6.49 12.04
C MET A 183 -0.89 -6.35 10.87
N VAL A 184 -0.30 -6.38 9.68
CA VAL A 184 -1.03 -6.65 8.43
C VAL A 184 -0.49 -7.95 7.87
N GLU A 185 -1.40 -8.83 7.46
CA GLU A 185 -1.07 -10.08 6.79
C GLU A 185 -1.62 -10.03 5.39
N ILE A 186 -0.82 -10.45 4.41
CA ILE A 186 -1.29 -10.71 3.04
C ILE A 186 -1.16 -12.21 2.78
N ASP A 187 -2.28 -12.83 2.44
CA ASP A 187 -2.39 -14.26 2.15
C ASP A 187 -2.72 -14.46 0.67
N TRP A 188 -1.96 -15.34 0.01
CA TRP A 188 -2.25 -15.87 -1.32
C TRP A 188 -2.87 -17.26 -1.21
N ASN A 189 -3.74 -17.59 -2.15
CA ASN A 189 -4.36 -18.92 -2.22
C ASN A 189 -3.35 -20.05 -2.52
N ALA A 190 -2.26 -19.72 -3.21
CA ALA A 190 -1.16 -20.59 -3.58
C ALA A 190 0.08 -19.74 -3.85
N ALA A 191 1.26 -20.37 -3.86
CA ALA A 191 2.48 -19.69 -4.28
C ALA A 191 2.44 -19.47 -5.80
N ILE A 192 2.71 -18.23 -6.22
CA ILE A 192 2.64 -17.79 -7.61
C ILE A 192 4.06 -17.71 -8.17
N THR A 193 4.29 -18.34 -9.32
CA THR A 193 5.55 -18.24 -10.05
C THR A 193 5.50 -17.01 -10.96
N LEU A 194 6.32 -16.03 -10.63
CA LEU A 194 6.51 -14.80 -11.40
C LEU A 194 7.72 -14.93 -12.31
N ALA A 195 7.59 -14.43 -13.55
CA ALA A 195 8.62 -14.51 -14.58
C ALA A 195 9.74 -13.47 -14.38
N GLY A 196 9.42 -12.30 -13.83
CA GLY A 196 10.34 -11.20 -13.52
C GLY A 196 11.08 -11.34 -12.18
N GLY A 197 10.85 -12.43 -11.44
CA GLY A 197 11.58 -12.75 -10.21
C GLY A 197 10.78 -12.44 -8.93
N ASN A 198 11.49 -11.99 -7.89
CA ASN A 198 10.93 -11.78 -6.55
C ASN A 198 10.61 -10.28 -6.33
N PRO A 199 9.35 -9.85 -6.44
CA PRO A 199 9.02 -8.45 -6.20
C PRO A 199 9.00 -8.15 -4.69
N GLN A 200 9.27 -6.90 -4.37
CA GLN A 200 8.94 -6.37 -3.05
C GLN A 200 7.48 -5.96 -3.01
N ILE A 201 6.81 -6.14 -1.89
CA ILE A 201 5.43 -5.68 -1.69
C ILE A 201 5.42 -4.78 -0.47
N ARG A 202 4.92 -3.56 -0.65
CA ARG A 202 4.82 -2.55 0.39
C ARG A 202 3.38 -2.43 0.89
N VAL A 203 3.23 -2.34 2.21
CA VAL A 203 1.97 -1.93 2.85
C VAL A 203 2.16 -0.55 3.43
N ASN A 204 1.20 0.34 3.19
CA ASN A 204 1.15 1.67 3.80
C ASN A 204 -0.14 1.84 4.61
N LEU A 205 -0.01 2.28 5.86
CA LEU A 205 -1.12 2.77 6.69
C LEU A 205 -1.06 4.31 6.65
N VAL A 206 -1.95 4.89 5.85
CA VAL A 206 -2.01 6.34 5.62
C VAL A 206 -3.05 6.93 6.57
N GLY A 207 -2.70 8.02 7.25
CA GLY A 207 -3.65 8.75 8.06
C GLY A 207 -3.01 9.85 8.90
N ALA A 208 -3.39 9.93 10.17
CA ALA A 208 -2.99 10.99 11.08
C ALA A 208 -2.29 10.41 12.32
N LEU A 209 -1.08 10.90 12.59
CA LEU A 209 -0.34 10.58 13.81
C LEU A 209 -0.63 11.64 14.86
N HIS A 210 -1.28 11.22 15.93
CA HIS A 210 -1.48 12.02 17.14
C HIS A 210 -0.29 11.77 18.07
N ARG A 211 0.44 12.82 18.44
CA ARG A 211 1.62 12.74 19.29
C ARG A 211 1.66 13.84 20.33
N ASN A 212 2.29 13.54 21.47
CA ASN A 212 2.65 14.57 22.42
C ASN A 212 3.84 15.37 21.91
N VAL A 213 3.76 16.69 22.11
CA VAL A 213 4.86 17.63 21.92
C VAL A 213 5.25 18.11 23.31
N LEU A 214 6.47 17.77 23.74
CA LEU A 214 7.08 18.27 24.96
C LEU A 214 7.94 19.51 24.67
#